data_AF-A0A0K2JAK7-F1
#
_entry.id   AF-A0A0K2JAK7-F1
#
_cell.length_a   1.000
_cell.length_b   1.000
_cell.length_c   1.000
_cell.angle_alpha   90.00
_cell.angle_beta   90.00
_cell.angle_gamma   90.00
#
_symmetry.space_group_name_H-M   'P 1'
#
loop_
_entity.id
_entity.type
_entity.pdbx_description
1 polymer ?
#
loop_
_entity_poly.entity_id
_entity_poly.type
_entity_poly.pdbx_seq_one_letter_code
_entity_poly.pdbx_strand_id
1 'polypeptide(L)'
;MGISVGAEELFFLILIPIFLLINLKSTFVNIKKLYIKYHENLNDETVSYESEINRYAFMNMYQRLSRRRVCLPLIFPLLSITILAILFPTVSKGVLSWKAVFIMFNHFSMQLVFLLSILVPPIISLKIYFSSRHNLDMLRKIYNHLSTQELEQIDRIKEKQVAYVFTKEFLINWDSSLNIVLLDEIKKIEYIRYFYFLLYGTRLKITCNKKYVIWVYGPSEAEWIERGFLPPSKKSEKKVSFNVHLPN
;
A
#
# COMPACT_ATOMS: atom_id res chain seq x y z
N MET A 1 32.98 40.18 25.99
CA MET A 1 33.27 38.89 25.33
C MET A 1 31.98 38.09 25.31
N GLY A 2 31.39 37.89 24.12
CA GLY A 2 30.07 37.30 23.98
C GLY A 2 29.81 36.87 22.55
N ILE A 3 30.71 36.05 22.02
CA ILE A 3 30.54 35.30 20.77
C ILE A 3 30.72 33.86 21.22
N SER A 4 29.67 33.02 21.26
CA SER A 4 29.77 31.54 21.26
C SER A 4 28.49 30.84 21.74
N VAL A 5 27.33 31.13 21.13
CA VAL A 5 26.17 30.19 21.25
C VAL A 5 25.51 30.00 19.88
N GLY A 6 25.28 31.08 19.12
CA GLY A 6 24.66 30.99 17.80
C GLY A 6 25.56 30.52 16.64
N ALA A 7 26.88 30.61 16.77
CA ALA A 7 27.81 30.23 15.70
C ALA A 7 28.03 28.72 15.62
N GLU A 8 28.04 28.02 16.76
CA GLU A 8 28.22 26.57 16.83
C GLU A 8 26.99 25.83 16.30
N GLU A 9 25.78 26.26 16.67
CA GLU A 9 24.54 25.68 16.13
C GLU A 9 24.43 25.84 14.61
N LEU A 10 24.84 27.00 14.05
CA LEU A 10 24.87 27.22 12.60
C LEU A 10 25.91 26.33 11.90
N PHE A 11 27.05 26.09 12.57
CA PHE A 11 28.12 25.23 12.09
C PHE A 11 27.65 23.77 12.01
N PHE A 12 26.95 23.27 13.04
CA PHE A 12 26.32 21.95 13.03
C PHE A 12 25.19 21.86 11.99
N LEU A 13 24.36 22.90 11.84
CA LEU A 13 23.25 22.91 10.87
C LEU A 13 23.73 22.86 9.42
N ILE A 14 24.93 23.34 9.12
CA ILE A 14 25.53 23.31 7.77
C ILE A 14 26.39 22.05 7.58
N LEU A 15 27.14 21.63 8.59
CA LEU A 15 28.00 20.45 8.51
C LEU A 15 27.23 19.14 8.48
N ILE A 16 26.12 19.02 9.20
CA ILE A 16 25.33 17.79 9.21
C ILE A 16 24.75 17.49 7.80
N PRO A 17 24.11 18.44 7.09
CA PRO A 17 23.68 18.24 5.70
C PRO A 17 24.83 17.95 4.74
N ILE A 18 25.98 18.64 4.88
CA ILE A 18 27.15 18.42 4.02
C ILE A 18 27.75 17.03 4.28
N PHE A 19 27.90 16.63 5.54
CA PHE A 19 28.34 15.30 5.93
C PHE A 19 27.38 14.23 5.42
N LEU A 20 26.06 14.45 5.54
CA LEU A 20 25.05 13.57 4.98
C LEU A 20 25.13 13.50 3.46
N LEU A 21 25.35 14.61 2.74
CA LEU A 21 25.49 14.67 1.27
C LEU A 21 26.77 13.99 0.77
N ILE A 22 27.91 14.18 1.44
CA ILE A 22 29.18 13.55 1.10
C ILE A 22 29.09 12.04 1.33
N ASN A 23 28.50 11.62 2.46
CA ASN A 23 28.25 10.21 2.71
C ASN A 23 27.19 9.66 1.76
N LEU A 24 26.20 10.45 1.34
CA LEU A 24 25.17 10.04 0.37
C LEU A 24 25.81 9.57 -0.93
N LYS A 25 26.86 10.25 -1.42
CA LYS A 25 27.54 9.86 -2.66
C LYS A 25 28.22 8.50 -2.53
N SER A 26 28.93 8.27 -1.42
CA SER A 26 29.60 6.99 -1.13
C SER A 26 28.57 5.87 -0.94
N THR A 27 27.52 6.14 -0.15
CA THR A 27 26.39 5.23 0.05
C THR A 27 25.66 4.94 -1.26
N PHE A 28 25.47 5.93 -2.14
CA PHE A 28 24.84 5.76 -3.45
C PHE A 28 25.70 4.94 -4.41
N VAL A 29 27.02 5.12 -4.41
CA VAL A 29 27.95 4.28 -5.20
C VAL A 29 27.95 2.84 -4.70
N ASN A 30 27.93 2.62 -3.38
CA ASN A 30 27.85 1.28 -2.80
C ASN A 30 26.48 0.63 -3.04
N ILE A 31 25.39 1.39 -2.91
CA ILE A 31 24.04 0.95 -3.29
C ILE A 31 23.99 0.65 -4.78
N LYS A 32 24.62 1.46 -5.65
CA LYS A 32 24.68 1.21 -7.09
C LYS A 32 25.48 -0.04 -7.42
N LYS A 33 26.61 -0.29 -6.75
CA LYS A 33 27.39 -1.53 -6.90
C LYS A 33 26.61 -2.76 -6.43
N LEU A 34 25.96 -2.67 -5.27
CA LEU A 34 25.07 -3.72 -4.75
C LEU A 34 23.89 -3.93 -5.69
N TYR A 35 23.30 -2.86 -6.19
CA TYR A 35 22.23 -2.89 -7.18
C TYR A 35 22.69 -3.58 -8.45
N ILE A 36 23.82 -3.21 -9.06
CA ILE A 36 24.33 -3.88 -10.27
C ILE A 36 24.58 -5.37 -10.03
N LYS A 37 25.28 -5.72 -8.94
CA LYS A 37 25.56 -7.14 -8.62
C LYS A 37 24.28 -7.94 -8.36
N TYR A 38 23.30 -7.33 -7.68
CA TYR A 38 22.01 -7.96 -7.44
C TYR A 38 21.16 -8.00 -8.72
N HIS A 39 21.27 -7.01 -9.60
CA HIS A 39 20.52 -6.88 -10.85
C HIS A 39 21.05 -7.79 -11.96
N GLU A 40 22.36 -8.07 -12.00
CA GLU A 40 22.95 -9.09 -12.89
C GLU A 40 22.46 -10.50 -12.52
N ASN A 41 22.45 -10.87 -11.24
CA ASN A 41 21.83 -12.12 -10.77
C ASN A 41 20.31 -12.12 -10.93
N LEU A 42 19.66 -10.97 -10.77
CA LEU A 42 18.23 -10.84 -11.03
C LEU A 42 17.94 -11.00 -12.51
N ASN A 43 18.71 -10.50 -13.46
CA ASN A 43 18.32 -10.50 -14.87
C ASN A 43 18.07 -11.91 -15.42
N ASP A 44 18.88 -12.91 -15.04
CA ASP A 44 18.63 -14.31 -15.40
C ASP A 44 17.35 -14.87 -14.75
N GLU A 45 17.09 -14.56 -13.48
CA GLU A 45 15.81 -14.89 -12.84
C GLU A 45 14.65 -14.05 -13.39
N THR A 46 14.88 -12.80 -13.80
CA THR A 46 13.88 -11.78 -14.19
C THR A 46 13.35 -12.07 -15.59
N VAL A 47 14.18 -12.57 -16.50
CA VAL A 47 13.76 -12.99 -17.85
C VAL A 47 12.82 -14.20 -17.75
N SER A 48 13.14 -15.18 -16.89
CA SER A 48 12.25 -16.30 -16.56
C SER A 48 10.98 -15.82 -15.85
N TYR A 49 11.14 -14.95 -14.86
CA TYR A 49 10.09 -14.37 -14.02
C TYR A 49 9.13 -13.44 -14.77
N GLU A 50 9.58 -12.65 -15.75
CA GLU A 50 8.73 -11.84 -16.63
C GLU A 50 7.93 -12.72 -17.60
N SER A 51 8.51 -13.84 -18.06
CA SER A 51 7.79 -14.82 -18.90
C SER A 51 6.66 -15.51 -18.11
N GLU A 52 6.89 -15.85 -16.85
CA GLU A 52 5.86 -16.41 -15.95
C GLU A 52 4.84 -15.34 -15.50
N ILE A 53 5.27 -14.10 -15.28
CA ILE A 53 4.37 -13.01 -14.85
C ILE A 53 3.38 -12.66 -15.94
N ASN A 54 3.84 -12.57 -17.19
CA ASN A 54 2.99 -12.25 -18.33
C ASN A 54 1.97 -13.36 -18.66
N ARG A 55 2.04 -14.51 -17.99
CA ARG A 55 1.12 -15.64 -18.17
C ARG A 55 -0.24 -15.46 -17.48
N TYR A 56 -0.30 -14.76 -16.34
CA TYR A 56 -1.51 -14.70 -15.50
C TYR A 56 -2.13 -13.30 -15.50
N ALA A 57 -3.36 -13.18 -16.00
CA ALA A 57 -4.03 -11.90 -16.23
C ALA A 57 -4.25 -11.11 -14.93
N PHE A 58 -4.72 -11.77 -13.87
CA PHE A 58 -4.98 -11.11 -12.59
C PHE A 58 -3.70 -10.66 -11.90
N MET A 59 -2.63 -11.45 -11.97
CA MET A 59 -1.34 -11.08 -11.38
C MET A 59 -0.73 -9.85 -12.08
N ASN A 60 -0.81 -9.79 -13.41
CA ASN A 60 -0.39 -8.62 -14.20
C ASN A 60 -1.19 -7.37 -13.85
N MET A 61 -2.51 -7.52 -13.74
CA MET A 61 -3.39 -6.45 -13.31
C MET A 61 -3.01 -5.94 -11.92
N TYR A 62 -2.82 -6.84 -10.95
CA TYR A 62 -2.42 -6.51 -9.59
C TYR A 62 -1.06 -5.78 -9.57
N GLN A 63 -0.06 -6.25 -10.30
CA GLN A 63 1.26 -5.61 -10.35
C GLN A 63 1.18 -4.18 -10.91
N ARG A 64 0.41 -3.98 -11.99
CA ARG A 64 0.19 -2.65 -12.58
C ARG A 64 -0.50 -1.72 -11.58
N LEU A 65 -1.52 -2.19 -10.90
CA LEU A 65 -2.24 -1.45 -9.86
C LEU A 65 -1.35 -1.09 -8.68
N SER A 66 -0.58 -2.04 -8.18
CA SER A 66 0.34 -1.83 -7.07
C SER A 66 1.40 -0.79 -7.39
N ARG A 67 1.97 -0.79 -8.59
CA ARG A 67 2.89 0.27 -9.02
C ARG A 67 2.24 1.65 -8.94
N ARG A 68 1.01 1.80 -9.46
CA ARG A 68 0.27 3.08 -9.36
C ARG A 68 0.04 3.49 -7.91
N ARG A 69 -0.32 2.54 -7.03
CA ARG A 69 -0.57 2.80 -5.60
C ARG A 69 0.68 3.15 -4.81
N VAL A 70 1.85 2.62 -5.19
CA VAL A 70 3.14 3.01 -4.61
C VAL A 70 3.52 4.43 -5.04
N CYS A 71 3.24 4.81 -6.28
CA CYS A 71 3.58 6.14 -6.79
C CYS A 71 2.60 7.24 -6.33
N LEU A 72 1.33 6.92 -6.11
CA LEU A 72 0.29 7.91 -5.82
C LEU A 72 0.61 8.81 -4.60
N PRO A 73 1.05 8.29 -3.44
CA PRO A 73 1.40 9.15 -2.30
C PRO A 73 2.58 10.07 -2.61
N LEU A 74 3.51 9.68 -3.49
CA LEU A 74 4.69 10.47 -3.85
C LEU A 74 4.36 11.69 -4.71
N ILE A 75 3.17 11.75 -5.32
CA ILE A 75 2.72 12.92 -6.08
C ILE A 75 2.56 14.14 -5.16
N PHE A 76 2.04 13.94 -3.94
CA PHE A 76 1.79 15.01 -3.00
C PHE A 76 3.07 15.79 -2.57
N PRO A 77 4.17 15.13 -2.12
CA PRO A 77 5.39 15.85 -1.77
C PRO A 77 6.04 16.50 -3.00
N LEU A 78 5.98 15.88 -4.18
CA LEU A 78 6.45 16.49 -5.42
C LEU A 78 5.69 17.79 -5.72
N LEU A 79 4.35 17.75 -5.72
CA LEU A 79 3.52 18.94 -5.92
C LEU A 79 3.76 20.01 -4.85
N SER A 80 3.88 19.62 -3.59
CA SER A 80 4.15 20.55 -2.48
C SER A 80 5.45 21.30 -2.69
N ILE A 81 6.53 20.60 -3.04
CA ILE A 81 7.84 21.20 -3.35
C ILE A 81 7.74 22.08 -4.59
N THR A 82 7.07 21.63 -5.66
CA THR A 82 6.89 22.41 -6.90
C THR A 82 6.11 23.70 -6.67
N ILE A 83 5.03 23.66 -5.88
CA ILE A 83 4.25 24.84 -5.51
C ILE A 83 5.12 25.81 -4.69
N LEU A 84 5.88 25.31 -3.72
CA LEU A 84 6.83 26.13 -2.96
C LEU A 84 7.95 26.72 -3.83
N ALA A 85 8.41 26.00 -4.85
CA ALA A 85 9.48 26.45 -5.72
C ALA A 85 9.00 27.45 -6.79
N ILE A 86 7.78 27.29 -7.32
CA ILE A 86 7.27 28.07 -8.48
C ILE A 86 6.30 29.17 -8.03
N LEU A 87 5.33 28.83 -7.18
CA LEU A 87 4.22 29.70 -6.81
C LEU A 87 4.69 30.83 -5.88
N PHE A 88 5.70 30.58 -5.05
CA PHE A 88 6.27 31.58 -4.15
C PHE A 88 6.99 32.73 -4.89
N PRO A 89 7.89 32.47 -5.85
CA PRO A 89 8.51 33.52 -6.65
C PRO A 89 7.51 34.31 -7.52
N THR A 90 6.46 33.65 -8.01
CA THR A 90 5.52 34.25 -8.98
C THR A 90 4.36 34.99 -8.33
N VAL A 91 3.71 34.43 -7.30
CA VAL A 91 2.57 35.06 -6.60
C VAL A 91 3.04 36.21 -5.73
N SER A 92 4.27 36.13 -5.21
CA SER A 92 4.82 37.27 -4.47
C SER A 92 4.97 38.48 -5.38
N LYS A 93 5.28 38.40 -6.68
CA LYS A 93 5.65 39.59 -7.50
C LYS A 93 6.64 40.53 -6.78
N GLY A 94 7.43 40.03 -5.81
CA GLY A 94 8.25 40.83 -4.88
C GLY A 94 7.61 41.30 -3.56
N VAL A 95 6.31 41.10 -3.33
CA VAL A 95 5.53 41.46 -2.12
C VAL A 95 5.94 40.67 -0.87
N LEU A 96 6.22 39.38 -1.01
CA LEU A 96 6.80 38.54 0.05
C LEU A 96 8.27 38.28 -0.26
N SER A 97 9.16 38.95 0.47
CA SER A 97 10.60 38.68 0.38
C SER A 97 10.90 37.24 0.83
N TRP A 98 11.93 36.60 0.26
CA TRP A 98 12.44 35.30 0.76
C TRP A 98 12.64 35.31 2.28
N LYS A 99 13.05 36.45 2.84
CA LYS A 99 13.19 36.65 4.28
C LYS A 99 11.87 36.46 5.04
N ALA A 100 10.75 37.00 4.54
CA ALA A 100 9.43 36.81 5.14
C ALA A 100 8.96 35.34 5.07
N VAL A 101 9.31 34.62 4.00
CA VAL A 101 9.04 33.18 3.86
C VAL A 101 9.83 32.37 4.88
N PHE A 102 11.13 32.65 5.01
CA PHE A 102 11.97 32.03 6.02
C PHE A 102 11.47 32.33 7.44
N ILE A 103 10.99 33.54 7.71
CA ILE A 103 10.37 33.89 9.00
C ILE A 103 9.11 33.06 9.24
N MET A 104 8.25 32.90 8.24
CA MET A 104 7.05 32.06 8.34
C MET A 104 7.40 30.58 8.55
N PHE A 105 8.45 30.10 7.88
CA PHE A 105 9.01 28.76 8.06
C PHE A 105 9.82 28.58 9.35
N ASN A 106 10.20 29.66 10.05
CA ASN A 106 10.86 29.57 11.35
C ASN A 106 9.87 29.28 12.48
N HIS A 107 8.55 29.35 12.22
CA HIS A 107 7.58 28.85 13.16
C HIS A 107 7.63 27.32 13.22
N PHE A 108 7.95 26.79 14.40
CA PHE A 108 8.07 25.36 14.66
C PHE A 108 6.85 24.55 14.18
N SER A 109 5.63 25.09 14.32
CA SER A 109 4.40 24.45 13.84
C SER A 109 4.39 24.25 12.33
N MET A 110 4.84 25.24 11.55
CA MET A 110 4.92 25.17 10.10
C MET A 110 5.99 24.17 9.64
N GLN A 111 7.14 24.12 10.35
CA GLN A 111 8.20 23.13 10.09
C GLN A 111 7.70 21.71 10.32
N LEU A 112 6.96 21.48 11.40
CA LEU A 112 6.44 20.16 11.75
C LEU A 112 5.40 19.68 10.74
N VAL A 113 4.45 20.54 10.35
CA VAL A 113 3.43 20.21 9.34
C VAL A 113 4.07 19.92 7.97
N PHE A 114 5.04 20.74 7.56
CA PHE A 114 5.77 20.55 6.31
C PHE A 114 6.59 19.26 6.32
N LEU A 115 7.29 18.98 7.43
CA LEU A 115 8.07 17.76 7.61
C LEU A 115 7.18 16.52 7.52
N LEU A 116 6.03 16.51 8.20
CA LEU A 116 5.05 15.42 8.10
C LEU A 116 4.53 15.25 6.68
N SER A 117 4.23 16.37 5.99
CA SER A 117 3.76 16.38 4.61
C SER A 117 4.77 15.76 3.63
N ILE A 118 6.06 15.84 3.93
CA ILE A 118 7.13 15.26 3.12
C ILE A 118 7.48 13.83 3.53
N LEU A 119 7.52 13.52 4.84
CA LEU A 119 7.98 12.23 5.34
C LEU A 119 6.91 11.13 5.31
N VAL A 120 5.66 11.48 5.60
CA VAL A 120 4.56 10.50 5.67
C VAL A 120 4.31 9.80 4.32
N PRO A 121 4.24 10.50 3.17
CA PRO A 121 3.93 9.84 1.91
C PRO A 121 4.96 8.81 1.44
N PRO A 122 6.29 9.03 1.53
CA PRO A 122 7.30 8.01 1.28
C PRO A 122 7.17 6.79 2.20
N ILE A 123 6.88 6.98 3.49
CA ILE A 123 6.68 5.86 4.43
C ILE A 123 5.46 5.02 4.03
N ILE A 124 4.36 5.66 3.66
CA ILE A 124 3.16 4.97 3.14
C ILE A 124 3.50 4.20 1.86
N SER A 125 4.21 4.83 0.93
CA SER A 125 4.63 4.23 -0.34
C SER A 125 5.48 2.98 -0.12
N LEU A 126 6.42 3.04 0.83
CA LEU A 126 7.29 1.92 1.20
C LEU A 126 6.49 0.76 1.80
N LYS A 127 5.53 1.05 2.68
CA LYS A 127 4.63 0.03 3.25
C LYS A 127 3.81 -0.66 2.16
N ILE A 128 3.24 0.10 1.23
CA ILE A 128 2.49 -0.44 0.08
C ILE A 128 3.40 -1.30 -0.79
N TYR A 129 4.63 -0.85 -1.05
CA TYR A 129 5.61 -1.60 -1.85
C TYR A 129 5.90 -2.98 -1.24
N PHE A 130 6.26 -3.04 0.04
CA PHE A 130 6.54 -4.32 0.70
C PHE A 130 5.32 -5.23 0.75
N SER A 131 4.14 -4.67 1.06
CA SER A 131 2.88 -5.44 1.02
C SER A 131 2.59 -5.98 -0.37
N SER A 132 2.82 -5.19 -1.43
CA SER A 132 2.61 -5.64 -2.80
C SER A 132 3.58 -6.73 -3.19
N ARG A 133 4.86 -6.63 -2.80
CA ARG A 133 5.86 -7.63 -3.14
C ARG A 133 5.52 -8.97 -2.49
N HIS A 134 5.21 -8.95 -1.19
CA HIS A 134 4.76 -10.14 -0.47
C HIS A 134 3.53 -10.78 -1.13
N ASN A 135 2.53 -9.98 -1.50
CA ASN A 135 1.33 -10.47 -2.17
C ASN A 135 1.61 -11.07 -3.57
N LEU A 136 2.51 -10.48 -4.34
CA LEU A 136 2.92 -11.03 -5.64
C LEU A 136 3.64 -12.37 -5.48
N ASP A 137 4.53 -12.48 -4.49
CA ASP A 137 5.23 -13.73 -4.19
C ASP A 137 4.26 -14.82 -3.72
N MET A 138 3.25 -14.46 -2.91
CA MET A 138 2.17 -15.36 -2.52
C MET A 138 1.32 -15.80 -3.71
N LEU A 139 0.92 -14.88 -4.59
CA LEU A 139 0.17 -15.22 -5.80
C LEU A 139 0.94 -16.20 -6.67
N ARG A 140 2.24 -16.00 -6.91
CA ARG A 140 3.05 -16.94 -7.70
C ARG A 140 2.99 -18.35 -7.11
N LYS A 141 3.19 -18.47 -5.78
CA LYS A 141 3.11 -19.77 -5.10
C LYS A 141 1.75 -20.40 -5.28
N ILE A 142 0.66 -19.64 -5.19
CA ILE A 142 -0.69 -20.14 -5.38
C ILE A 142 -0.87 -20.63 -6.82
N TYR A 143 -0.53 -19.83 -7.83
CA TYR A 143 -0.68 -20.19 -9.25
C TYR A 143 -0.03 -21.53 -9.61
N ASN A 144 1.10 -21.87 -8.98
CA ASN A 144 1.78 -23.14 -9.22
C ASN A 144 0.99 -24.39 -8.76
N HIS A 145 0.00 -24.21 -7.90
CA HIS A 145 -0.78 -25.30 -7.30
C HIS A 145 -2.27 -25.27 -7.70
N LEU A 146 -2.68 -24.33 -8.55
CA LEU A 146 -4.06 -24.21 -8.99
C LEU A 146 -4.40 -25.26 -10.06
N SER A 147 -5.62 -25.77 -9.97
CA SER A 147 -6.28 -26.42 -11.10
C SER A 147 -6.58 -25.40 -12.21
N THR A 148 -6.76 -25.90 -13.44
CA THR A 148 -7.11 -25.06 -14.60
C THR A 148 -8.38 -24.23 -14.37
N GLN A 149 -9.37 -24.81 -13.68
CA GLN A 149 -10.63 -24.12 -13.39
C GLN A 149 -10.45 -22.98 -12.38
N GLU A 150 -9.66 -23.18 -11.31
CA GLU A 150 -9.38 -22.14 -10.32
C GLU A 150 -8.56 -21.00 -10.93
N LEU A 151 -7.59 -21.34 -11.79
CA LEU A 151 -6.80 -20.37 -12.53
C LEU A 151 -7.69 -19.47 -13.38
N GLU A 152 -8.60 -20.06 -14.18
CA GLU A 152 -9.54 -19.28 -14.99
C GLU A 152 -10.44 -18.37 -14.15
N GLN A 153 -10.91 -18.84 -12.99
CA GLN A 153 -11.75 -18.04 -12.09
C GLN A 153 -11.00 -16.81 -11.57
N ILE A 154 -9.73 -16.98 -11.18
CA ILE A 154 -8.90 -15.88 -10.69
C ILE A 154 -8.58 -14.90 -11.83
N ASP A 155 -8.22 -15.40 -13.00
CA ASP A 155 -7.85 -14.54 -14.14
C ASP A 155 -9.02 -13.78 -14.76
N ARG A 156 -10.27 -14.18 -14.47
CA ARG A 156 -11.48 -13.42 -14.83
C ARG A 156 -11.70 -12.19 -13.95
N ILE A 157 -11.02 -12.06 -12.81
CA ILE A 157 -11.19 -10.91 -11.90
C ILE A 157 -10.66 -9.63 -12.56
N LYS A 158 -11.52 -8.60 -12.62
CA LYS A 158 -11.17 -7.30 -13.20
C LYS A 158 -10.90 -6.24 -12.14
N GLU A 159 -10.14 -5.22 -12.52
CA GLU A 159 -9.62 -4.15 -11.65
C GLU A 159 -10.72 -3.42 -10.87
N LYS A 160 -11.88 -3.17 -11.51
CA LYS A 160 -13.01 -2.43 -10.93
C LYS A 160 -14.12 -3.32 -10.38
N GLN A 161 -13.90 -4.63 -10.31
CA GLN A 161 -14.88 -5.58 -9.77
C GLN A 161 -14.51 -5.95 -8.34
N VAL A 162 -15.51 -6.41 -7.58
CA VAL A 162 -15.28 -7.12 -6.32
C VAL A 162 -15.48 -8.61 -6.57
N ALA A 163 -14.57 -9.43 -6.07
CA ALA A 163 -14.62 -10.88 -6.30
C ALA A 163 -13.96 -11.62 -5.15
N TYR A 164 -14.36 -12.87 -4.95
CA TYR A 164 -13.61 -13.84 -4.17
C TYR A 164 -13.60 -15.17 -4.91
N VAL A 165 -12.53 -15.93 -4.73
CA VAL A 165 -12.36 -17.27 -5.30
C VAL A 165 -11.88 -18.19 -4.21
N PHE A 166 -12.62 -19.28 -4.01
CA PHE A 166 -12.16 -20.41 -3.22
C PHE A 166 -11.31 -21.30 -4.10
N THR A 167 -10.09 -21.53 -3.67
CA THR A 167 -9.25 -22.61 -4.17
C THR A 167 -9.26 -23.75 -3.16
N LYS A 168 -8.61 -24.87 -3.47
CA LYS A 168 -8.45 -26.00 -2.56
C LYS A 168 -7.87 -25.60 -1.20
N GLU A 169 -6.94 -24.64 -1.18
CA GLU A 169 -6.15 -24.28 0.01
C GLU A 169 -6.35 -22.83 0.45
N PHE A 170 -6.79 -21.95 -0.45
CA PHE A 170 -6.82 -20.51 -0.22
C PHE A 170 -8.19 -19.92 -0.52
N LEU A 171 -8.58 -18.90 0.25
CA LEU A 171 -9.58 -17.94 -0.13
C LEU A 171 -8.89 -16.66 -0.59
N ILE A 172 -9.04 -16.37 -1.88
CA ILE A 172 -8.54 -15.14 -2.50
C ILE A 172 -9.71 -14.17 -2.55
N ASN A 173 -9.50 -12.96 -2.06
CA ASN A 173 -10.49 -11.89 -2.08
C ASN A 173 -9.88 -10.63 -2.69
N TRP A 174 -10.67 -10.02 -3.58
CA TRP A 174 -10.38 -8.76 -4.24
C TRP A 174 -11.52 -7.77 -3.95
N ASP A 175 -11.27 -6.82 -3.06
CA ASP A 175 -12.22 -5.77 -2.66
C ASP A 175 -11.63 -4.36 -2.79
N SER A 176 -10.89 -4.13 -3.88
CA SER A 176 -9.89 -3.06 -4.05
C SER A 176 -8.56 -3.35 -3.36
N SER A 177 -8.50 -4.29 -2.42
CA SER A 177 -7.26 -4.84 -1.88
C SER A 177 -7.19 -6.34 -2.12
N LEU A 178 -5.98 -6.87 -2.31
CA LEU A 178 -5.79 -8.30 -2.40
C LEU A 178 -5.63 -8.86 -0.99
N ASN A 179 -6.56 -9.73 -0.61
CA ASN A 179 -6.53 -10.49 0.62
C ASN A 179 -6.44 -11.98 0.28
N ILE A 180 -5.49 -12.67 0.91
CA ILE A 180 -5.29 -14.10 0.74
C ILE A 180 -5.34 -14.71 2.13
N VAL A 181 -6.21 -15.69 2.32
CA VAL A 181 -6.38 -16.42 3.57
C VAL A 181 -6.22 -17.90 3.29
N LEU A 182 -5.39 -18.61 4.05
CA LEU A 182 -5.38 -20.06 4.03
C LEU A 182 -6.66 -20.57 4.72
N LEU A 183 -7.32 -21.53 4.11
CA LEU A 183 -8.60 -22.05 4.59
C LEU A 183 -8.46 -22.78 5.93
N ASP A 184 -7.36 -23.51 6.14
CA ASP A 184 -7.07 -24.24 7.38
C ASP A 184 -6.73 -23.34 8.57
N GLU A 185 -6.29 -22.10 8.32
CA GLU A 185 -5.98 -21.13 9.36
C GLU A 185 -7.22 -20.38 9.89
N ILE A 186 -8.38 -20.54 9.24
CA ILE A 186 -9.63 -19.85 9.63
C ILE A 186 -10.14 -20.42 10.95
N LYS A 187 -10.17 -19.59 11.98
CA LYS A 187 -10.68 -19.94 13.33
C LYS A 187 -12.08 -19.43 13.58
N LYS A 188 -12.42 -18.27 13.03
CA LYS A 188 -13.69 -17.61 13.28
C LYS A 188 -14.11 -16.77 12.09
N ILE A 189 -15.40 -16.82 11.74
CA ILE A 189 -16.03 -16.02 10.71
C ILE A 189 -17.15 -15.22 11.38
N GLU A 190 -17.14 -13.90 11.23
CA GLU A 190 -18.11 -12.99 11.86
C GLU A 190 -18.57 -11.93 10.87
N TYR A 191 -19.86 -11.60 10.91
CA TYR A 191 -20.42 -10.44 10.20
C TYR A 191 -20.64 -9.31 11.20
N ILE A 192 -19.81 -8.27 11.10
CA ILE A 192 -19.81 -7.15 12.04
C ILE A 192 -20.47 -5.95 11.38
N ARG A 193 -21.40 -5.32 12.09
CA ARG A 193 -21.99 -4.05 11.67
C ARG A 193 -20.99 -2.93 11.97
N TYR A 194 -20.68 -2.16 10.95
CA TYR A 194 -19.84 -0.96 11.02
C TYR A 194 -20.70 0.28 10.83
N PHE A 195 -20.41 1.30 11.64
CA PHE A 195 -20.92 2.65 11.49
C PHE A 195 -19.73 3.62 11.49
N TYR A 196 -19.44 4.23 10.35
CA TYR A 196 -18.33 5.17 10.22
C TYR A 196 -18.70 6.32 9.29
N PHE A 197 -18.53 7.57 9.74
CA PHE A 197 -18.92 8.79 9.01
C PHE A 197 -20.30 8.68 8.31
N LEU A 198 -21.34 8.27 9.05
CA LEU A 198 -22.73 8.11 8.56
C LEU A 198 -22.97 7.00 7.53
N LEU A 199 -21.97 6.18 7.20
CA LEU A 199 -22.14 4.98 6.37
C LEU A 199 -22.42 3.77 7.25
N TYR A 200 -23.58 3.14 7.04
CA TYR A 200 -23.94 1.86 7.62
C TYR A 200 -23.54 0.72 6.68
N GLY A 201 -22.89 -0.30 7.21
CA GLY A 201 -22.59 -1.50 6.43
C GLY A 201 -22.26 -2.70 7.31
N THR A 202 -22.33 -3.88 6.72
CA THR A 202 -21.84 -5.11 7.34
C THR A 202 -20.50 -5.45 6.70
N ARG A 203 -19.50 -5.77 7.52
CA ARG A 203 -18.20 -6.26 7.04
C ARG A 203 -17.96 -7.67 7.54
N LEU A 204 -17.31 -8.45 6.70
CA LEU A 204 -16.88 -9.81 7.02
C LEU A 204 -15.56 -9.73 7.78
N LYS A 205 -15.52 -10.23 9.01
CA LYS A 205 -14.29 -10.40 9.78
C LYS A 205 -13.94 -11.88 9.81
N ILE A 206 -12.77 -12.21 9.29
CA ILE A 206 -12.20 -13.55 9.37
C ILE A 206 -11.02 -13.49 10.34
N THR A 207 -11.09 -14.28 11.39
CA THR A 207 -9.99 -14.42 12.35
C THR A 207 -9.19 -15.67 11.99
N CYS A 208 -7.94 -15.45 11.63
CA CYS A 208 -6.95 -16.49 11.40
C CYS A 208 -5.96 -16.53 12.58
N ASN A 209 -5.26 -17.64 12.77
CA ASN A 209 -4.24 -17.88 13.80
C ASN A 209 -3.89 -16.71 14.76
N LYS A 210 -3.14 -15.70 14.31
CA LYS A 210 -2.73 -14.50 15.08
C LYS A 210 -3.17 -13.17 14.44
N LYS A 211 -3.96 -13.21 13.37
CA LYS A 211 -4.32 -12.05 12.56
C LYS A 211 -5.80 -12.13 12.19
N TYR A 212 -6.44 -10.98 12.09
CA TYR A 212 -7.78 -10.93 11.51
C TYR A 212 -7.74 -10.06 10.26
N VAL A 213 -8.61 -10.37 9.31
CA VAL A 213 -8.86 -9.56 8.12
C VAL A 213 -10.31 -9.12 8.13
N ILE A 214 -10.55 -7.89 7.69
CA ILE A 214 -11.90 -7.32 7.57
C ILE A 214 -12.12 -6.98 6.11
N TRP A 215 -13.15 -7.57 5.52
CA TRP A 215 -13.48 -7.40 4.11
C TRP A 215 -14.79 -6.67 3.95
N VAL A 216 -14.85 -5.83 2.92
CA VAL A 216 -16.08 -5.12 2.55
C VAL A 216 -17.01 -6.05 1.77
N TYR A 217 -16.44 -6.93 0.95
CA TYR A 217 -17.15 -7.91 0.16
C TYR A 217 -16.54 -9.29 0.40
N GLY A 218 -17.34 -10.35 0.43
CA GLY A 218 -16.85 -11.71 0.66
C GLY A 218 -17.98 -12.73 0.64
N PRO A 219 -17.66 -14.02 0.90
CA PRO A 219 -18.66 -15.07 0.86
C PRO A 219 -19.79 -14.81 1.85
N SER A 220 -20.97 -15.27 1.48
CA SER A 220 -22.18 -15.24 2.29
C SER A 220 -22.19 -16.35 3.35
N GLU A 221 -23.02 -16.18 4.38
CA GLU A 221 -23.17 -17.19 5.43
C GLU A 221 -23.60 -18.55 4.85
N ALA A 222 -24.46 -18.56 3.84
CA ALA A 222 -24.89 -19.77 3.14
C ALA A 222 -23.72 -20.49 2.44
N GLU A 223 -22.84 -19.76 1.76
CA GLU A 223 -21.67 -20.34 1.10
C GLU A 223 -20.63 -20.89 2.09
N TRP A 224 -20.50 -20.25 3.26
CA TRP A 224 -19.67 -20.76 4.34
C TRP A 224 -20.23 -22.05 4.94
N ILE A 225 -21.55 -22.14 5.08
CA ILE A 225 -22.24 -23.37 5.54
C ILE A 225 -22.08 -24.48 4.50
N GLU A 226 -22.33 -24.20 3.22
CA GLU A 226 -22.18 -25.17 2.12
C GLU A 226 -20.78 -25.79 2.09
N ARG A 227 -19.77 -24.98 2.40
CA ARG A 227 -18.36 -25.40 2.46
C ARG A 227 -17.92 -25.97 3.81
N GLY A 228 -18.83 -26.09 4.78
CA GLY A 228 -18.56 -26.70 6.08
C GLY A 228 -17.76 -25.83 7.07
N PHE A 229 -17.56 -24.54 6.79
CA PHE A 229 -16.88 -23.60 7.70
C PHE A 229 -17.77 -23.13 8.85
N LEU A 230 -19.09 -23.17 8.66
CA LEU A 230 -20.09 -22.81 9.65
C LEU A 230 -21.11 -23.95 9.81
N PRO A 231 -21.61 -24.20 11.04
CA PRO A 231 -22.67 -25.17 11.23
C PRO A 231 -23.95 -24.69 10.50
N PRO A 232 -24.74 -25.61 9.90
CA PRO A 232 -26.01 -25.24 9.30
C PRO A 232 -26.93 -24.64 10.37
N SER A 233 -27.34 -23.38 10.16
CA SER A 233 -28.20 -22.70 11.13
C SER A 233 -29.52 -23.47 11.25
N LYS A 234 -29.92 -23.84 12.48
CA LYS A 234 -31.22 -24.50 12.71
C LYS A 234 -32.43 -23.56 12.61
N LYS A 235 -32.24 -22.24 12.39
CA LYS A 235 -33.32 -21.26 12.21
C LYS A 235 -32.84 -20.08 11.37
N SER A 236 -33.41 -19.91 10.17
CA SER A 236 -33.26 -18.71 9.37
C SER A 236 -34.11 -17.57 9.97
N GLU A 237 -33.56 -16.81 10.90
CA GLU A 237 -34.10 -15.49 11.27
C GLU A 237 -33.00 -14.44 11.24
N LYS A 238 -32.53 -14.16 10.03
CA LYS A 238 -32.07 -12.86 9.50
C LYS A 238 -31.19 -13.16 8.30
N LYS A 239 -31.80 -13.16 7.11
CA LYS A 239 -31.05 -12.98 5.86
C LYS A 239 -30.25 -11.68 6.00
N VAL A 240 -28.95 -11.78 6.26
CA VAL A 240 -28.05 -10.63 6.17
C VAL A 240 -27.85 -10.37 4.68
N SER A 241 -28.73 -9.57 4.10
CA SER A 241 -28.58 -9.08 2.74
C SER A 241 -27.37 -8.15 2.69
N PHE A 242 -26.38 -8.48 1.86
CA PHE A 242 -25.35 -7.52 1.46
C PHE A 242 -26.01 -6.45 0.59
N ASN A 243 -26.38 -5.32 1.18
CA ASN A 243 -26.70 -4.13 0.38
C ASN A 243 -25.37 -3.51 -0.06
N VAL A 244 -24.82 -4.02 -1.16
CA VAL A 244 -23.80 -3.30 -1.91
C VAL A 244 -24.54 -2.36 -2.84
N HIS A 245 -24.71 -1.10 -2.45
CA HIS A 245 -25.01 -0.06 -3.43
C HIS A 245 -23.76 0.14 -4.27
N LEU A 246 -23.74 -0.48 -5.45
CA LEU A 246 -22.82 -0.14 -6.52
C LEU A 246 -23.16 1.29 -6.97
N PRO A 247 -22.21 2.23 -7.02
CA PRO A 247 -22.45 3.51 -7.66
C PRO A 247 -22.68 3.26 -9.17
N ASN A 248 -23.81 3.77 -9.68
CA ASN A 248 -24.16 3.78 -11.11
C ASN A 248 -23.13 4.56 -11.94
#